data_AF-A0A7S3WAG8-F1
#
_entry.id   AF-A0A7S3WAG8-F1
#
_cell.length_a   1.000
_cell.length_b   1.000
_cell.length_c   1.000
_cell.angle_alpha   90.00
_cell.angle_beta   90.00
_cell.angle_gamma   90.00
#
_symmetry.space_group_name_H-M   'P 1'
#
loop_
_entity.id
_entity.type
_entity.pdbx_description
1 polymer ?
#
loop_
_entity_poly.entity_id
_entity_poly.type
_entity_poly.pdbx_seq_one_letter_code
_entity_poly.pdbx_strand_id
1 'polypeptide(L)'
;VLFNYFIRTKMLNKAITRHNAALCNNVKEFSSRQNPGMLHRFFNKVDSRTTAYTFGKFDPTQQLQGHKLLHDQDQQAEYNVTNLSNGFTVLTESQTFPGPVHMGFLMDVGTRDETAETSGALQALKNTYLKTLKHTNETINYGMIQMSGGAMKMDFDQERTYFKGHCIQYDTIDMFQMMVDIALEPRSVLAANVAKAKNQKSHDLHNHL
;
A
#
# COMPACT_ATOMS: atom_id res chain seq x y z
N VAL A 1 -24.58 54.04 29.53
CA VAL A 1 -23.55 53.06 29.08
C VAL A 1 -24.10 51.64 28.92
N LEU A 2 -24.97 51.13 29.81
CA LEU A 2 -25.53 49.77 29.74
C LEU A 2 -26.49 49.47 28.57
N PHE A 3 -27.22 50.47 28.04
CA PHE A 3 -28.21 50.25 26.99
C PHE A 3 -27.59 49.95 25.60
N ASN A 4 -26.40 50.49 25.31
CA ASN A 4 -25.68 50.25 24.06
C ASN A 4 -25.02 48.85 24.00
N TYR A 5 -24.75 48.23 25.16
CA TYR A 5 -24.13 46.91 25.23
C TYR A 5 -25.13 45.79 24.87
N PHE A 6 -26.41 45.96 25.24
CA PHE A 6 -27.47 44.97 25.01
C PHE A 6 -27.94 44.91 23.55
N ILE A 7 -27.92 46.03 22.84
CA ILE A 7 -28.26 46.08 21.40
C ILE A 7 -27.14 45.43 20.57
N ARG A 8 -25.87 45.67 20.94
CA ARG A 8 -24.71 45.06 20.26
C ARG A 8 -24.69 43.54 20.40
N THR A 9 -24.97 42.97 21.57
CA THR A 9 -24.97 41.51 21.77
C THR A 9 -26.12 40.81 21.04
N LYS A 10 -27.32 41.40 20.99
CA LYS A 10 -28.43 40.84 20.19
C LYS A 10 -28.17 40.89 18.69
N MET A 11 -27.57 41.97 18.18
CA MET A 11 -27.20 42.05 16.76
C MET A 11 -26.04 41.10 16.40
N LEU A 12 -25.04 40.96 17.27
CA LEU A 12 -23.96 39.99 17.07
C LEU A 12 -24.48 38.56 17.04
N ASN A 13 -25.35 38.18 18.00
CA ASN A 13 -25.95 36.84 18.02
C ASN A 13 -26.81 36.57 16.78
N LYS A 14 -27.56 37.57 16.29
CA LYS A 14 -28.38 37.45 15.07
C LYS A 14 -27.52 37.38 13.80
N ALA A 15 -26.36 38.05 13.77
CA ALA A 15 -25.40 37.97 12.68
C ALA A 15 -24.68 36.62 12.66
N ILE A 16 -24.26 36.11 13.82
CA ILE A 16 -23.60 34.80 13.96
C ILE A 16 -24.56 33.66 13.59
N THR A 17 -25.82 33.71 14.02
CA THR A 17 -26.82 32.70 13.61
C THR A 17 -27.12 32.73 12.12
N ARG A 18 -27.16 33.92 11.49
CA ARG A 18 -27.32 34.03 10.03
C ARG A 18 -26.10 33.53 9.26
N HIS A 19 -24.90 33.80 9.75
CA HIS A 19 -23.66 33.33 9.12
C HIS A 19 -23.52 31.80 9.21
N ASN A 20 -23.86 31.22 10.37
CA ASN A 20 -23.88 29.76 10.56
C ASN A 20 -24.97 29.08 9.72
N ALA A 21 -26.14 29.70 9.54
CA ALA A 21 -27.19 29.18 8.67
C ALA A 21 -26.78 29.21 7.18
N ALA A 22 -26.10 30.27 6.74
CA ALA A 22 -25.58 30.37 5.38
C ALA A 22 -24.44 29.38 5.11
N LEU A 23 -23.53 29.18 6.07
CA LEU A 23 -22.49 28.14 6.00
C LEU A 23 -23.09 26.74 5.93
N CYS A 24 -24.09 26.43 6.76
CA CYS A 24 -24.80 25.14 6.70
C CYS A 24 -25.51 24.90 5.36
N ASN A 25 -26.09 25.93 4.74
CA ASN A 25 -26.74 25.81 3.45
C ASN A 25 -25.72 25.63 2.31
N ASN A 26 -24.60 26.36 2.35
CA ASN A 26 -23.52 26.21 1.36
C ASN A 26 -22.85 24.83 1.45
N VAL A 27 -22.69 24.26 2.65
CA VAL A 27 -22.16 22.90 2.85
C VAL A 27 -23.15 21.83 2.35
N LYS A 28 -24.47 22.05 2.49
CA LYS A 28 -25.50 21.17 1.90
C LYS A 28 -25.53 21.23 0.37
N GLU A 29 -25.31 22.39 -0.23
CA GLU A 29 -25.23 22.53 -1.68
C GLU A 29 -23.95 21.91 -2.26
N PHE A 30 -22.82 22.04 -1.55
CA PHE A 30 -21.54 21.47 -2.01
C PHE A 30 -21.50 19.94 -1.90
N SER A 31 -22.12 19.38 -0.86
CA SER A 31 -22.18 17.94 -0.62
C SER A 31 -23.13 17.17 -1.54
N SER A 32 -24.19 17.82 -2.05
CA SER A 32 -25.14 17.17 -2.97
C SER A 32 -24.62 17.06 -4.42
N ARG A 33 -23.66 17.89 -4.83
CA ARG A 33 -23.16 17.94 -6.22
C ARG A 33 -21.89 17.12 -6.49
N GLN A 34 -21.05 16.83 -5.49
CA GLN A 34 -19.74 16.21 -5.75
C GLN A 34 -19.45 14.92 -4.99
N ASN A 35 -20.12 14.62 -3.87
CA ASN A 35 -19.92 13.34 -3.19
C ASN A 35 -21.00 13.11 -2.09
N PRO A 36 -22.03 12.28 -2.34
CA PRO A 36 -23.10 12.03 -1.36
C PRO A 36 -22.59 11.42 -0.03
N GLY A 37 -21.37 10.87 0.01
CA GLY A 37 -20.73 10.33 1.21
C GLY A 37 -20.06 11.36 2.13
N MET A 38 -19.89 12.62 1.71
CA MET A 38 -19.15 13.61 2.54
C MET A 38 -19.94 14.02 3.79
N LEU A 39 -21.26 14.21 3.68
CA LEU A 39 -22.11 14.51 4.83
C LEU A 39 -22.14 13.36 5.84
N HIS A 40 -22.16 12.11 5.36
CA HIS A 40 -22.11 10.93 6.24
C HIS A 40 -20.78 10.82 7.00
N ARG A 41 -19.66 11.20 6.36
CA ARG A 41 -18.33 11.25 7.00
C ARG A 41 -18.19 12.40 8.00
N PHE A 42 -18.72 13.60 7.70
CA PHE A 42 -18.68 14.74 8.62
C PHE A 42 -19.54 14.54 9.88
N PHE A 43 -20.67 13.85 9.76
CA PHE A 43 -21.57 13.59 10.88
C PHE A 43 -21.35 12.24 11.57
N ASN A 44 -20.28 11.50 11.21
CA ASN A 44 -19.95 10.18 11.76
C ASN A 44 -21.16 9.24 11.86
N LYS A 45 -22.13 9.38 10.93
CA LYS A 45 -23.27 8.46 10.81
C LYS A 45 -22.79 7.27 10.01
N VAL A 46 -22.03 6.41 10.68
CA VAL A 46 -21.64 5.10 10.15
C VAL A 46 -22.92 4.32 9.91
N ASP A 47 -23.10 3.83 8.68
CA ASP A 47 -24.29 3.07 8.32
C ASP A 47 -24.32 1.76 9.11
N SER A 48 -25.17 1.75 10.13
CA SER A 48 -25.28 0.65 11.09
C SER A 48 -25.95 -0.60 10.52
N ARG A 49 -26.48 -0.52 9.29
CA ARG A 49 -27.13 -1.63 8.60
C ARG A 49 -26.18 -2.42 7.70
N THR A 50 -24.94 -1.95 7.54
CA THR A 50 -23.93 -2.68 6.76
C THR A 50 -23.45 -3.91 7.51
N THR A 51 -23.20 -5.01 6.79
CA THR A 51 -22.60 -6.22 7.36
C THR A 51 -21.28 -5.90 8.05
N ALA A 52 -20.44 -5.07 7.44
CA ALA A 52 -19.17 -4.61 8.03
C ALA A 52 -19.35 -3.94 9.41
N TYR A 53 -20.40 -3.15 9.61
CA TYR A 53 -20.69 -2.54 10.92
C TYR A 53 -21.14 -3.56 11.96
N THR A 54 -21.96 -4.52 11.56
CA THR A 54 -22.40 -5.62 12.45
C THR A 54 -21.21 -6.48 12.87
N PHE A 55 -20.30 -6.79 11.95
CA PHE A 55 -19.06 -7.51 12.25
C PHE A 55 -18.13 -6.71 13.18
N GLY A 56 -17.98 -5.41 12.96
CA GLY A 56 -17.13 -4.56 13.80
C GLY A 56 -17.63 -4.36 15.23
N LYS A 57 -18.92 -4.64 15.49
CA LYS A 57 -19.53 -4.62 16.84
C LYS A 57 -19.80 -6.01 17.41
N PHE A 58 -19.46 -7.06 16.68
CA PHE A 58 -19.71 -8.43 17.12
C PHE A 58 -18.78 -8.78 18.29
N ASP A 59 -19.33 -9.50 19.27
CA ASP A 59 -18.56 -9.95 20.44
C ASP A 59 -17.53 -11.01 19.99
N PRO A 60 -16.22 -10.77 20.18
CA PRO A 60 -15.18 -11.68 19.73
C PRO A 60 -15.19 -13.03 20.47
N THR A 61 -15.92 -13.13 21.58
CA THR A 61 -16.03 -14.38 22.35
C THR A 61 -17.13 -15.31 21.85
N GLN A 62 -18.03 -14.80 20.99
CA GLN A 62 -19.13 -15.58 20.43
C GLN A 62 -18.76 -16.06 19.02
N GLN A 63 -19.20 -17.27 18.64
CA GLN A 63 -19.03 -17.74 17.28
C GLN A 63 -19.96 -16.97 16.34
N LEU A 64 -19.42 -16.51 15.21
CA LEU A 64 -20.20 -15.83 14.18
C LEU A 64 -21.26 -16.78 13.60
N GLN A 65 -22.53 -16.42 13.77
CA GLN A 65 -23.66 -17.23 13.30
C GLN A 65 -23.61 -17.38 11.77
N GLY A 66 -23.68 -18.63 11.29
CA GLY A 66 -23.68 -18.93 9.84
C GLY A 66 -22.31 -19.17 9.22
N HIS A 67 -21.21 -19.01 9.96
CA HIS A 67 -19.87 -19.40 9.50
C HIS A 67 -19.54 -20.82 9.97
N LYS A 68 -19.16 -21.69 9.03
CA LYS A 68 -18.65 -23.02 9.35
C LYS A 68 -17.14 -22.94 9.50
N LEU A 69 -16.63 -23.38 10.66
CA LEU A 69 -15.20 -23.58 10.84
C LEU A 69 -14.76 -24.68 9.87
N LEU A 70 -13.81 -24.34 8.99
CA LEU A 70 -13.09 -25.34 8.21
C LEU A 70 -11.95 -25.84 9.08
N HIS A 71 -12.00 -27.10 9.47
CA HIS A 71 -10.90 -27.78 10.11
C HIS A 71 -10.08 -28.44 9.00
N ASP A 72 -8.89 -27.93 8.77
CA ASP A 72 -7.91 -28.60 7.92
C ASP A 72 -6.88 -29.30 8.82
N GLN A 73 -6.39 -30.45 8.37
CA GLN A 73 -5.33 -31.16 9.08
C GLN A 73 -3.98 -30.66 8.56
N ASP A 74 -3.05 -30.39 9.47
CA ASP A 74 -1.69 -29.99 9.10
C ASP A 74 -1.06 -31.08 8.22
N GLN A 75 -0.82 -30.74 6.95
CA GLN A 75 -0.07 -31.58 6.01
C GLN A 75 1.41 -31.21 6.09
N GLN A 76 2.30 -32.12 5.72
CA GLN A 76 3.73 -31.80 5.61
C GLN A 76 3.98 -30.98 4.34
N ALA A 77 4.86 -29.98 4.45
CA ALA A 77 5.28 -29.17 3.31
C ALA A 77 6.05 -30.04 2.30
N GLU A 78 5.66 -29.95 1.03
CA GLU A 78 6.30 -30.61 -0.10
C GLU A 78 7.03 -29.55 -0.93
N TYR A 79 8.30 -29.82 -1.24
CA TYR A 79 9.14 -28.95 -2.06
C TYR A 79 9.22 -29.51 -3.47
N ASN A 80 8.93 -28.67 -4.46
CA ASN A 80 9.08 -29.01 -5.86
C ASN A 80 10.02 -28.01 -6.55
N VAL A 81 10.92 -28.55 -7.37
CA VAL A 81 11.87 -27.79 -8.18
C VAL A 81 11.59 -28.10 -9.63
N THR A 82 11.23 -27.07 -10.39
CA THR A 82 10.97 -27.20 -11.83
C THR A 82 11.93 -26.31 -12.61
N ASN A 83 12.64 -26.91 -13.57
CA ASN A 83 13.54 -26.20 -14.46
C ASN A 83 12.83 -25.93 -15.77
N LEU A 84 12.65 -24.66 -16.10
CA LEU A 84 12.03 -24.22 -17.35
C LEU A 84 13.06 -24.21 -18.48
N SER A 85 12.60 -24.41 -19.72
CA SER A 85 13.45 -24.49 -20.92
C SER A 85 14.20 -23.19 -21.24
N ASN A 86 13.75 -22.07 -20.69
CA ASN A 86 14.38 -20.75 -20.80
C ASN A 86 15.45 -20.48 -19.72
N GLY A 87 15.80 -21.48 -18.90
CA GLY A 87 16.84 -21.37 -17.88
C GLY A 87 16.37 -20.85 -16.52
N PHE A 88 15.07 -20.58 -16.34
CA PHE A 88 14.53 -20.24 -15.03
C PHE A 88 14.32 -21.49 -14.18
N THR A 89 14.68 -21.41 -12.91
CA THR A 89 14.37 -22.43 -11.90
C THR A 89 13.24 -21.92 -11.03
N VAL A 90 12.14 -22.67 -10.95
CA VAL A 90 10.98 -22.35 -10.12
C VAL A 90 10.95 -23.32 -8.94
N LEU A 91 11.11 -22.77 -7.74
CA LEU A 91 10.99 -23.48 -6.47
C LEU A 91 9.63 -23.16 -5.85
N THR A 92 8.86 -24.19 -5.52
CA THR A 92 7.57 -24.06 -4.83
C THR A 92 7.53 -24.93 -3.59
N GLU A 93 6.90 -24.43 -2.54
CA GLU A 93 6.61 -25.14 -1.30
C GLU A 93 5.09 -25.16 -1.10
N SER A 94 4.52 -26.33 -0.79
CA SER A 94 3.10 -26.42 -0.44
C SER A 94 2.85 -25.81 0.94
N GLN A 95 1.75 -25.07 1.08
CA GLN A 95 1.36 -24.50 2.37
C GLN A 95 0.72 -25.56 3.26
N THR A 96 1.16 -25.61 4.52
CA THR A 96 0.61 -26.52 5.53
C THR A 96 -0.63 -25.97 6.21
N PHE A 97 -0.75 -24.64 6.29
CA PHE A 97 -1.86 -23.92 6.91
C PHE A 97 -2.18 -22.64 6.10
N PRO A 98 -3.47 -22.24 5.95
CA PRO A 98 -3.83 -21.02 5.26
C PRO A 98 -3.14 -19.80 5.88
N GLY A 99 -2.26 -19.17 5.10
CA GLY A 99 -1.40 -18.11 5.60
C GLY A 99 -0.89 -17.20 4.48
N PRO A 100 -0.01 -16.24 4.82
CA PRO A 100 0.62 -15.41 3.82
C PRO A 100 1.46 -16.26 2.87
N VAL A 101 1.28 -16.06 1.57
CA VAL A 101 2.13 -16.64 0.54
C VAL A 101 3.36 -15.76 0.41
N HIS A 102 4.53 -16.33 0.63
CA HIS A 102 5.81 -15.68 0.40
C HIS A 102 6.29 -16.01 -1.02
N MET A 103 6.72 -15.00 -1.75
CA MET A 103 7.21 -15.13 -3.12
C MET A 103 8.41 -14.24 -3.34
N GLY A 104 9.26 -14.61 -4.30
CA GLY A 104 10.42 -13.80 -4.63
C GLY A 104 11.16 -14.25 -5.87
N PHE A 105 11.93 -13.32 -6.43
CA PHE A 105 12.93 -13.59 -7.45
C PHE A 105 14.31 -13.50 -6.83
N LEU A 106 15.12 -14.52 -7.05
CA LEU A 106 16.53 -14.52 -6.75
C LEU A 106 17.31 -14.44 -8.06
N MET A 107 18.21 -13.48 -8.16
CA MET A 107 19.08 -13.28 -9.31
C MET A 107 20.53 -13.40 -8.87
N ASP A 108 21.32 -14.13 -9.67
CA ASP A 108 22.77 -14.28 -9.48
C ASP A 108 23.50 -13.07 -10.07
N VAL A 109 23.20 -11.90 -9.52
CA VAL A 109 23.80 -10.61 -9.84
C VAL A 109 23.91 -9.81 -8.56
N GLY A 110 25.11 -9.33 -8.23
CA GLY A 110 25.34 -8.51 -7.05
C GLY A 110 26.28 -7.35 -7.31
N THR A 111 26.73 -6.66 -6.25
CA THR A 111 27.61 -5.49 -6.40
C THR A 111 28.99 -5.85 -6.97
N ARG A 112 29.38 -7.13 -6.93
CA ARG A 112 30.62 -7.62 -7.54
C ARG A 112 30.59 -7.55 -9.06
N ASP A 113 29.41 -7.64 -9.66
CA ASP A 113 29.22 -7.61 -11.11
C ASP A 113 29.08 -6.18 -11.65
N GLU A 114 29.11 -5.16 -10.77
CA GLU A 114 29.16 -3.77 -11.18
C GLU A 114 30.55 -3.40 -11.71
N THR A 115 30.57 -2.62 -12.79
CA THR A 115 31.79 -1.99 -13.30
C THR A 115 31.99 -0.61 -12.69
N ALA A 116 33.17 -0.02 -12.86
CA ALA A 116 33.44 1.35 -12.41
C ALA A 116 32.46 2.38 -12.99
N GLU A 117 31.94 2.15 -14.20
CA GLU A 117 30.96 3.01 -14.86
C GLU A 117 29.54 2.85 -14.30
N THR A 118 29.20 1.64 -13.82
CA THR A 118 27.86 1.30 -13.31
C THR A 118 27.82 1.19 -11.79
N SER A 119 28.85 1.70 -11.09
CA SER A 119 28.94 1.59 -9.63
C SER A 119 27.76 2.28 -8.95
N GLY A 120 27.08 1.56 -8.06
CA GLY A 120 25.88 2.03 -7.37
C GLY A 120 24.58 1.87 -8.16
N ALA A 121 24.59 1.13 -9.28
CA ALA A 121 23.39 0.81 -10.04
C ALA A 121 22.39 -0.02 -9.23
N LEU A 122 22.85 -1.01 -8.46
CA LEU A 122 21.98 -1.82 -7.60
C LEU A 122 21.34 -0.99 -6.48
N GLN A 123 22.10 -0.06 -5.89
CA GLN A 123 21.56 0.89 -4.91
C GLN A 123 20.53 1.83 -5.55
N ALA A 124 20.77 2.28 -6.78
CA ALA A 124 19.81 3.08 -7.52
C ALA A 124 18.52 2.30 -7.83
N LEU A 125 18.64 1.04 -8.23
CA LEU A 125 17.51 0.13 -8.46
C LEU A 125 16.71 -0.10 -7.16
N LYS A 126 17.39 -0.37 -6.04
CA LYS A 126 16.74 -0.52 -4.72
C LYS A 126 15.94 0.71 -4.29
N ASN A 127 16.37 1.91 -4.68
CA ASN A 127 15.64 3.14 -4.35
C ASN A 127 14.45 3.43 -5.28
N THR A 128 14.34 2.71 -6.39
CA THR A 128 13.38 2.97 -7.46
C THR A 128 12.65 1.73 -7.99
N TYR A 129 12.75 0.58 -7.33
CA TYR A 129 12.17 -0.68 -7.82
C TYR A 129 10.65 -0.62 -8.03
N LEU A 130 9.93 0.22 -7.28
CA LEU A 130 8.49 0.41 -7.47
C LEU A 130 8.13 1.30 -8.67
N LYS A 131 9.10 2.00 -9.27
CA LYS A 131 8.88 2.89 -10.42
C LYS A 131 9.05 2.13 -11.73
N THR A 132 8.00 1.43 -12.15
CA THR A 132 7.88 0.75 -13.46
C THR A 132 7.44 1.73 -14.56
N LEU A 133 7.50 1.29 -15.82
CA LEU A 133 7.22 2.16 -16.96
C LEU A 133 6.14 1.64 -17.91
N LYS A 134 6.12 0.34 -18.20
CA LYS A 134 5.35 -0.17 -19.33
C LYS A 134 3.96 -0.58 -18.91
N HIS A 135 3.85 -1.44 -17.90
CA HIS A 135 2.58 -2.07 -17.54
C HIS A 135 1.96 -1.46 -16.29
N THR A 136 2.77 -0.86 -15.42
CA THR A 136 2.33 -0.29 -14.14
C THR A 136 3.01 1.04 -13.85
N ASN A 137 2.61 1.69 -12.76
CA ASN A 137 3.29 2.87 -12.23
C ASN A 137 3.49 2.73 -10.72
N GLU A 138 4.29 3.62 -10.13
CA GLU A 138 4.61 3.59 -8.70
C GLU A 138 3.35 3.64 -7.81
N THR A 139 2.38 4.49 -8.12
CA THR A 139 1.15 4.64 -7.33
C THR A 139 0.31 3.36 -7.35
N ILE A 140 0.21 2.71 -8.51
CA ILE A 140 -0.50 1.44 -8.69
C ILE A 140 0.23 0.35 -7.92
N ASN A 141 1.55 0.25 -8.03
CA ASN A 141 2.34 -0.75 -7.31
C ASN A 141 2.21 -0.60 -5.79
N TYR A 142 2.28 0.64 -5.28
CA TYR A 142 2.01 0.91 -3.86
C TYR A 142 0.58 0.53 -3.46
N GLY A 143 -0.41 0.87 -4.29
CA GLY A 143 -1.81 0.52 -4.05
C GLY A 143 -2.02 -0.99 -4.00
N MET A 144 -1.46 -1.74 -4.93
CA MET A 144 -1.55 -3.21 -4.99
C MET A 144 -0.93 -3.87 -3.75
N ILE A 145 0.25 -3.41 -3.32
CA ILE A 145 0.89 -3.92 -2.10
C ILE A 145 0.02 -3.66 -0.87
N GLN A 146 -0.59 -2.47 -0.76
CA GLN A 146 -1.44 -2.13 0.38
C GLN A 146 -2.77 -2.87 0.37
N MET A 147 -3.39 -3.04 -0.81
CA MET A 147 -4.67 -3.74 -0.96
C MET A 147 -4.53 -5.24 -0.71
N SER A 148 -3.40 -5.85 -1.09
CA SER A 148 -3.11 -7.27 -0.83
C SER A 148 -2.75 -7.58 0.63
N GLY A 149 -2.72 -6.56 1.50
CA GLY A 149 -2.32 -6.70 2.90
C GLY A 149 -0.87 -7.16 3.07
N GLY A 150 -0.06 -7.00 2.03
CA GLY A 150 1.26 -7.56 1.90
C GLY A 150 2.39 -6.56 2.13
N ALA A 151 3.61 -7.01 1.88
CA ALA A 151 4.75 -6.12 1.72
C ALA A 151 5.65 -6.62 0.59
N MET A 152 6.40 -5.71 0.00
CA MET A 152 7.41 -6.00 -1.00
C MET A 152 8.69 -5.25 -0.67
N LYS A 153 9.84 -5.89 -0.90
CA LYS A 153 11.16 -5.28 -0.71
C LYS A 153 12.15 -5.85 -1.71
N MET A 154 12.98 -4.97 -2.27
CA MET A 154 14.21 -5.33 -2.97
C MET A 154 15.40 -5.19 -2.01
N ASP A 155 16.28 -6.18 -2.02
CA ASP A 155 17.59 -6.10 -1.39
C ASP A 155 18.64 -6.75 -2.29
N PHE A 156 19.90 -6.48 -2.00
CA PHE A 156 21.02 -7.04 -2.73
C PHE A 156 22.21 -7.24 -1.79
N ASP A 157 23.08 -8.14 -2.21
CA ASP A 157 24.38 -8.44 -1.62
C ASP A 157 25.46 -8.37 -2.71
N GLN A 158 26.69 -8.77 -2.39
CA GLN A 158 27.80 -8.77 -3.33
C GLN A 158 27.62 -9.73 -4.50
N GLU A 159 26.91 -10.84 -4.30
CA GLU A 159 26.74 -11.89 -5.32
C GLU A 159 25.30 -12.03 -5.82
N ARG A 160 24.31 -11.58 -5.04
CA ARG A 160 22.90 -11.87 -5.35
C ARG A 160 22.00 -10.68 -5.10
N THR A 161 20.96 -10.60 -5.91
CA THR A 161 19.88 -9.64 -5.77
C THR A 161 18.58 -10.40 -5.55
N TYR A 162 17.79 -9.96 -4.58
CA TYR A 162 16.50 -10.58 -4.30
C TYR A 162 15.36 -9.57 -4.22
N PHE A 163 14.27 -9.93 -4.90
CA PHE A 163 12.97 -9.29 -4.76
C PHE A 163 12.13 -10.23 -3.92
N LYS A 164 11.66 -9.77 -2.75
CA LYS A 164 10.79 -10.56 -1.89
C LYS A 164 9.49 -9.83 -1.63
N GLY A 165 8.42 -10.60 -1.59
CA GLY A 165 7.11 -10.10 -1.22
C GLY A 165 6.31 -11.16 -0.49
N HIS A 166 5.27 -10.72 0.18
CA HIS A 166 4.26 -11.61 0.72
C HIS A 166 2.88 -10.98 0.56
N CYS A 167 1.86 -11.81 0.44
CA CYS A 167 0.47 -11.40 0.32
C CYS A 167 -0.45 -12.50 0.82
N ILE A 168 -1.73 -12.19 0.98
CA ILE A 168 -2.74 -13.21 1.24
C ILE A 168 -2.91 -14.12 0.01
N GLN A 169 -3.27 -15.39 0.23
CA GLN A 169 -3.38 -16.41 -0.82
C GLN A 169 -4.26 -15.98 -2.00
N TYR A 170 -5.30 -15.20 -1.73
CA TYR A 170 -6.24 -14.71 -2.75
C TYR A 170 -5.56 -13.80 -3.79
N ASP A 171 -4.59 -12.98 -3.40
CA ASP A 171 -3.94 -11.98 -4.27
C ASP A 171 -2.59 -12.45 -4.83
N THR A 172 -2.28 -13.74 -4.71
CA THR A 172 -0.96 -14.29 -5.07
C THR A 172 -0.62 -14.08 -6.54
N ILE A 173 -1.60 -14.25 -7.43
CA ILE A 173 -1.39 -14.12 -8.87
C ILE A 173 -1.08 -12.67 -9.25
N ASP A 174 -1.88 -11.73 -8.75
CA ASP A 174 -1.72 -10.31 -9.05
C ASP A 174 -0.42 -9.76 -8.47
N MET A 175 -0.07 -10.16 -7.24
CA MET A 175 1.20 -9.78 -6.63
C MET A 175 2.41 -10.39 -7.34
N PHE A 176 2.30 -11.62 -7.85
CA PHE A 176 3.37 -12.23 -8.63
C PHE A 176 3.55 -11.53 -9.98
N GLN A 177 2.46 -11.19 -10.68
CA GLN A 177 2.52 -10.42 -11.93
C GLN A 177 3.18 -9.05 -11.73
N MET A 178 2.76 -8.31 -10.70
CA MET A 178 3.39 -7.04 -10.36
C MET A 178 4.87 -7.22 -10.01
N MET A 179 5.23 -8.31 -9.33
CA MET A 179 6.62 -8.61 -9.00
C MET A 179 7.47 -8.89 -10.26
N VAL A 180 6.92 -9.59 -11.25
CA VAL A 180 7.57 -9.81 -12.54
C VAL A 180 7.83 -8.49 -13.26
N ASP A 181 6.85 -7.58 -13.28
CA ASP A 181 7.01 -6.25 -13.89
C ASP A 181 8.11 -5.46 -13.18
N ILE A 182 8.12 -5.47 -11.86
CA ILE A 182 9.15 -4.81 -11.06
C ILE A 182 10.54 -5.43 -11.30
N ALA A 183 10.64 -6.75 -11.39
CA ALA A 183 11.93 -7.43 -11.51
C ALA A 183 12.53 -7.26 -12.91
N LEU A 184 11.71 -7.34 -13.96
CA LEU A 184 12.18 -7.49 -15.34
C LEU A 184 11.95 -6.25 -16.23
N GLU A 185 11.11 -5.29 -15.84
CA GLU A 185 10.93 -4.09 -16.66
C GLU A 185 12.15 -3.16 -16.62
N PRO A 186 12.53 -2.57 -17.77
CA PRO A 186 13.57 -1.56 -17.83
C PRO A 186 13.11 -0.26 -17.13
N ARG A 187 14.07 0.46 -16.55
CA ARG A 187 13.81 1.71 -15.81
C ARG A 187 13.99 2.95 -16.67
N SER A 188 13.25 4.02 -16.35
CA SER A 188 13.37 5.29 -17.06
C SER A 188 14.54 6.12 -16.58
N VAL A 189 14.94 7.06 -17.43
CA VAL A 189 15.83 8.16 -17.08
C VAL A 189 15.27 8.99 -15.90
N LEU A 190 13.95 9.14 -15.80
CA LEU A 190 13.31 9.80 -14.66
C LEU A 190 13.55 9.05 -13.36
N ALA A 191 13.37 7.72 -13.37
CA ALA A 191 13.67 6.88 -12.21
C ALA A 191 15.15 7.00 -11.82
N ALA A 192 16.06 6.97 -12.80
CA ALA A 192 17.49 7.16 -12.55
C ALA A 192 17.82 8.51 -11.89
N ASN A 193 17.19 9.60 -12.33
CA ASN A 193 17.38 10.92 -11.71
C ASN A 193 16.86 10.97 -10.27
N VAL A 194 15.71 10.34 -9.99
CA VAL A 194 15.19 10.21 -8.62
C VAL A 194 16.13 9.38 -7.75
N ALA A 195 16.69 8.29 -8.29
CA ALA A 195 17.66 7.47 -7.58
C ALA A 195 18.92 8.27 -7.21
N LYS A 196 19.48 9.03 -8.16
CA LYS A 196 20.63 9.92 -7.90
C LYS A 196 20.34 10.92 -6.80
N ALA A 197 19.19 11.60 -6.87
CA ALA A 197 18.80 12.58 -5.85
C ALA A 197 18.61 11.94 -4.46
N LYS A 198 18.03 10.73 -4.39
CA LYS A 198 17.87 9.98 -3.14
C LYS A 198 19.23 9.55 -2.57
N ASN A 199 20.12 9.02 -3.41
CA ASN A 199 21.46 8.60 -2.99
C ASN A 199 22.25 9.79 -2.45
N GLN A 200 22.26 10.92 -3.16
CA GLN A 200 22.95 12.13 -2.72
C GLN A 200 22.47 12.56 -1.32
N LYS A 201 21.15 12.67 -1.13
CA LYS A 201 20.58 13.05 0.17
C LYS A 201 20.89 12.04 1.28
N SER A 202 20.96 10.75 0.95
CA SER A 202 21.31 9.71 1.91
C SER A 202 22.77 9.84 2.38
N HIS A 203 23.68 10.20 1.47
CA HIS A 203 25.08 10.47 1.81
C HIS A 203 25.21 11.77 2.61
N ASP A 204 24.50 12.82 2.22
CA ASP A 204 24.48 14.09 2.96
C ASP A 204 23.98 13.88 4.40
N LEU A 205 22.94 13.08 4.59
CA LEU A 205 22.41 12.73 5.91
C LEU A 205 23.44 11.99 6.78
N HIS A 206 24.25 11.11 6.17
CA HIS A 206 25.27 10.37 6.90
C HIS A 206 26.35 11.30 7.49
N ASN A 207 26.63 12.44 6.86
CA ASN A 207 27.57 13.44 7.38
C ASN A 207 27.02 14.24 8.57
N HIS A 208 25.72 14.13 8.86
CA HIS A 208 25.04 14.85 9.94
C HIS A 208 24.68 13.95 11.14
N LEU A 209 24.98 12.65 11.07
CA LEU A 209 24.77 11.65 12.12
C LEU A 209 26.11 11.24 12.74
#